data_AF-A0A2N3IG95-F1
#
_entry.id   AF-A0A2N3IG95-F1
#
_cell.length_a   1.000
_cell.length_b   1.000
_cell.length_c   1.000
_cell.angle_alpha   90.00
_cell.angle_beta   90.00
_cell.angle_gamma   90.00
#
_symmetry.space_group_name_H-M   'P 1'
#
loop_
_entity.id
_entity.type
_entity.pdbx_description
1 polymer ?
#
loop_
_entity_poly.entity_id
_entity_poly.type
_entity_poly.pdbx_seq_one_letter_code
_entity_poly.pdbx_strand_id
1 'polypeptide(L)'
;MTAIKNKLLRSFHAACHKANMTADEKSLLVSSFNVTSSADLSSEQLKYILRILEKDANPEGDQWRKRVIASVGAWLRNCSIDHDIDTIKSIACKASGYSRFNQIPVSRLRSIYYEFLNKQKTTTGAQAVKADITKYLTTCN
;
A
#
# COMPACT_ATOMS: atom_id res chain seq x y z
N MET A 1 -10.11 -23.39 25.67
CA MET A 1 -10.46 -22.38 24.64
C MET A 1 -11.09 -23.11 23.46
N THR A 2 -12.34 -22.82 23.08
CA THR A 2 -13.03 -23.54 21.99
C THR A 2 -12.40 -23.23 20.63
N ALA A 3 -12.37 -24.19 19.70
CA ALA A 3 -11.77 -24.03 18.37
C ALA A 3 -12.28 -22.77 17.62
N ILE A 4 -13.55 -22.42 17.85
CA ILE A 4 -14.21 -21.21 17.31
C ILE A 4 -13.55 -19.93 17.85
N LYS A 5 -13.28 -19.84 19.16
CA LYS A 5 -12.64 -18.66 19.77
C LYS A 5 -11.22 -18.45 19.21
N ASN A 6 -10.45 -19.53 19.02
CA ASN A 6 -9.12 -19.44 18.42
C ASN A 6 -9.15 -18.94 16.97
N LYS A 7 -10.16 -19.37 16.19
CA LYS A 7 -10.36 -18.86 14.81
C LYS A 7 -10.67 -17.36 14.82
N LEU A 8 -11.57 -16.92 15.70
CA LEU A 8 -11.93 -15.50 15.85
C LEU A 8 -10.73 -14.64 16.28
N LEU A 9 -9.88 -15.15 17.17
CA LEU A 9 -8.69 -14.44 17.62
C LEU A 9 -7.67 -14.24 16.48
N ARG A 10 -7.47 -15.26 15.63
CA ARG A 10 -6.63 -15.15 14.43
C ARG A 10 -7.19 -14.10 13.45
N SER A 11 -8.51 -14.14 13.21
CA SER A 11 -9.18 -13.14 12.38
C SER A 11 -9.03 -11.72 12.95
N PHE A 12 -9.14 -11.55 14.27
CA PHE A 12 -8.96 -10.26 14.93
C PHE A 12 -7.55 -9.70 14.68
N HIS A 13 -6.51 -10.51 14.86
CA HIS A 13 -5.14 -10.06 14.59
C HIS A 13 -4.93 -9.70 13.10
N ALA A 14 -5.50 -10.49 12.19
CA ALA A 14 -5.47 -10.17 10.76
C ALA A 14 -6.20 -8.86 10.44
N ALA A 15 -7.35 -8.61 11.07
CA ALA A 15 -8.13 -7.38 10.90
C ALA A 15 -7.39 -6.16 11.46
N CYS A 16 -6.79 -6.24 12.65
CA CYS A 16 -5.96 -5.16 13.20
C CYS A 16 -4.79 -4.82 12.28
N HIS A 17 -4.13 -5.85 11.72
CA HIS A 17 -3.05 -5.65 10.76
C HIS A 17 -3.55 -4.98 9.47
N LYS A 18 -4.71 -5.41 8.96
CA LYS A 18 -5.34 -4.80 7.76
C LYS A 18 -5.76 -3.35 8.00
N ALA A 19 -6.23 -3.02 9.20
CA ALA A 19 -6.54 -1.66 9.63
C ALA A 19 -5.29 -0.82 9.92
N ASN A 20 -4.09 -1.42 9.89
CA ASN A 20 -2.82 -0.78 10.20
C ASN A 20 -2.81 -0.11 11.58
N MET A 21 -3.50 -0.71 12.57
CA MET A 21 -3.48 -0.25 13.95
C MET A 21 -2.09 -0.44 14.55
N THR A 22 -1.63 0.59 15.25
CA THR A 22 -0.44 0.55 16.10
C THR A 22 -0.67 -0.35 17.32
N ALA A 23 0.43 -0.73 17.98
CA ALA A 23 0.35 -1.52 19.22
C ALA A 23 -0.45 -0.80 20.31
N ASP A 24 -0.29 0.53 20.41
CA ASP A 24 -0.99 1.36 21.39
C ASP A 24 -2.48 1.45 21.08
N GLU A 25 -2.87 1.69 19.82
CA GLU A 25 -4.28 1.70 19.40
C GLU A 25 -4.94 0.34 19.62
N LYS A 26 -4.22 -0.75 19.33
CA LYS A 26 -4.70 -2.11 19.60
C LYS A 26 -4.88 -2.34 21.10
N SER A 27 -3.94 -1.90 21.93
CA SER A 27 -4.03 -2.01 23.38
C SER A 27 -5.21 -1.20 23.93
N LEU A 28 -5.41 0.02 23.43
CA LEU A 28 -6.53 0.88 23.78
C LEU A 28 -7.87 0.21 23.44
N LEU A 29 -7.98 -0.37 22.25
CA LEU A 29 -9.17 -1.12 21.81
C LEU A 29 -9.45 -2.34 22.68
N VAL A 30 -8.42 -3.06 23.15
CA VAL A 30 -8.59 -4.18 24.08
C VAL A 30 -9.03 -3.66 25.46
N SER A 31 -8.40 -2.59 25.93
CA SER A 31 -8.73 -1.96 27.23
C SER A 31 -10.14 -1.39 27.30
N SER A 32 -10.75 -0.97 26.19
CA SER A 32 -12.14 -0.48 26.18
C SER A 32 -13.17 -1.57 26.55
N PHE A 33 -12.78 -2.85 26.52
CA PHE A 33 -13.60 -3.97 26.98
C PHE A 33 -13.24 -4.43 28.41
N ASN A 34 -12.48 -3.61 29.16
CA ASN A 34 -11.98 -3.90 30.51
C ASN A 34 -11.14 -5.18 30.60
N VAL A 35 -10.42 -5.52 29.54
CA VAL A 35 -9.50 -6.67 29.49
C VAL A 35 -8.07 -6.20 29.19
N THR A 36 -7.08 -6.95 29.66
CA THR A 36 -5.65 -6.66 29.48
C THR A 36 -5.06 -7.38 28.28
N SER A 37 -5.60 -8.55 27.92
CA SER A 37 -5.15 -9.33 26.77
C SER A 37 -6.27 -9.57 25.76
N SER A 38 -5.93 -9.57 24.47
CA SER A 38 -6.84 -9.99 23.42
C SER A 38 -7.30 -11.45 23.57
N ALA A 39 -6.55 -12.28 24.32
CA ALA A 39 -6.94 -13.65 24.63
C ALA A 39 -8.15 -13.73 25.59
N ASP A 40 -8.35 -12.70 26.41
CA ASP A 40 -9.42 -12.64 27.40
C ASP A 40 -10.75 -12.19 26.80
N LEU A 41 -10.73 -11.62 25.58
CA LEU A 41 -11.94 -11.23 24.86
C LEU A 41 -12.88 -12.43 24.67
N SER A 42 -14.17 -12.16 24.87
CA SER A 42 -15.24 -13.14 24.60
C SER A 42 -15.45 -13.31 23.10
N SER A 43 -16.06 -14.43 22.69
CA SER A 43 -16.39 -14.67 21.29
C SER A 43 -17.33 -13.60 20.72
N GLU A 44 -18.19 -12.99 21.55
CA GLU A 44 -19.09 -11.90 21.13
C GLU A 44 -18.34 -10.58 20.95
N GLN A 45 -17.45 -10.24 21.88
CA GLN A 45 -16.59 -9.06 21.79
C GLN A 45 -15.70 -9.14 20.54
N LEU A 46 -15.09 -10.30 20.26
CA LEU A 46 -14.29 -10.51 19.05
C LEU A 46 -15.11 -10.30 17.77
N LYS A 47 -16.34 -10.83 17.69
CA LYS A 47 -17.22 -10.62 16.54
C LYS A 47 -17.61 -9.15 16.37
N TYR A 48 -17.90 -8.46 17.47
CA TYR A 48 -18.24 -7.04 17.46
C TYR A 48 -17.07 -6.19 16.93
N ILE A 49 -15.87 -6.40 17.47
CA ILE A 49 -14.67 -5.70 17.01
C ILE A 49 -14.38 -5.99 15.53
N LEU A 50 -14.47 -7.26 15.12
CA LEU A 50 -14.28 -7.64 13.71
C LEU A 50 -15.23 -6.88 12.79
N ARG A 51 -16.50 -6.75 13.17
CA ARG A 51 -17.49 -6.00 12.37
C ARG A 51 -17.14 -4.52 12.25
N ILE A 52 -16.61 -3.90 13.30
CA ILE A 52 -16.15 -2.49 13.26
C ILE A 52 -14.93 -2.37 12.35
N LEU A 53 -13.91 -3.20 12.57
CA LEU A 53 -12.67 -3.16 11.78
C LEU A 53 -12.90 -3.49 10.31
N GLU A 54 -13.86 -4.36 10.00
CA GLU A 54 -14.28 -4.64 8.61
C GLU A 54 -15.01 -3.46 7.98
N LYS A 55 -15.82 -2.72 8.75
CA LYS A 55 -16.47 -1.48 8.28
C LYS A 55 -15.44 -0.38 8.00
N ASP A 56 -14.42 -0.30 8.84
CA ASP A 56 -13.33 0.68 8.71
C ASP A 56 -12.24 0.22 7.73
N ALA A 57 -12.35 -1.01 7.20
CA ALA A 57 -11.46 -1.48 6.16
C ALA A 57 -11.60 -0.55 4.94
N ASN A 58 -10.47 -0.04 4.46
CA ASN A 58 -10.41 0.81 3.27
C ASN A 58 -9.88 -0.01 2.07
N PRO A 59 -10.71 -0.87 1.43
CA PRO A 59 -10.27 -1.72 0.33
C PRO A 59 -9.82 -0.90 -0.88
N GLU A 60 -10.45 0.25 -1.11
CA GLU A 60 -10.05 1.17 -2.18
C GLU A 60 -8.64 1.71 -1.94
N GLY A 61 -8.32 2.12 -0.71
CA GLY A 61 -6.98 2.57 -0.35
C GLY A 61 -5.91 1.51 -0.58
N ASP A 62 -6.18 0.26 -0.23
CA ASP A 62 -5.26 -0.85 -0.49
C ASP A 62 -5.05 -1.09 -2.00
N GLN A 63 -6.13 -1.01 -2.79
CA GLN A 63 -6.04 -1.11 -4.25
C GLN A 63 -5.15 -0.01 -4.84
N TRP A 64 -5.34 1.24 -4.43
CA TRP A 64 -4.53 2.36 -4.92
C TRP A 64 -3.08 2.29 -4.47
N ARG A 65 -2.80 1.82 -3.26
CA ARG A 65 -1.43 1.57 -2.79
C ARG A 65 -0.70 0.56 -3.67
N LYS A 66 -1.35 -0.56 -4.02
CA LYS A 66 -0.80 -1.56 -4.95
C LYS A 66 -0.55 -0.97 -6.34
N ARG A 67 -1.48 -0.15 -6.85
CA ARG A 67 -1.31 0.56 -8.13
C ARG A 67 -0.10 1.49 -8.13
N VAL A 68 0.08 2.27 -7.06
CA VAL A 68 1.24 3.17 -6.92
C VAL A 68 2.54 2.37 -6.87
N ILE A 69 2.59 1.27 -6.11
CA ILE A 69 3.77 0.40 -6.07
C ILE A 69 4.11 -0.11 -7.47
N ALA A 70 3.11 -0.59 -8.21
CA ALA A 70 3.30 -1.08 -9.58
C ALA A 70 3.78 0.02 -10.53
N SER A 71 3.19 1.22 -10.49
CA SER A 71 3.55 2.33 -11.38
C SER A 71 4.95 2.87 -11.09
N VAL A 72 5.32 3.03 -9.83
CA VAL A 72 6.66 3.51 -9.45
C VAL A 72 7.72 2.45 -9.79
N GLY A 73 7.47 1.18 -9.47
CA GLY A 73 8.38 0.09 -9.84
C GLY A 73 8.56 -0.06 -11.34
N ALA A 74 7.50 0.10 -12.13
CA ALA A 74 7.59 0.08 -13.60
C ALA A 74 8.44 1.23 -14.14
N TRP A 75 8.27 2.44 -13.60
CA TRP A 75 9.12 3.57 -13.95
C TRP A 75 10.60 3.33 -13.62
N LEU A 76 10.91 2.78 -12.43
CA LEU A 76 12.29 2.45 -12.05
C LEU A 76 12.91 1.40 -12.99
N ARG A 77 12.14 0.38 -13.40
CA ARG A 77 12.60 -0.61 -14.41
C ARG A 77 12.91 0.05 -15.74
N ASN A 78 12.07 0.97 -16.21
CA ASN A 78 12.31 1.70 -17.46
C ASN A 78 13.57 2.58 -17.39
N CYS A 79 13.95 3.02 -16.19
CA CYS A 79 15.18 3.74 -15.92
C CYS A 79 16.38 2.81 -15.64
N SER A 80 16.20 1.49 -15.68
CA SER A 80 17.23 0.49 -15.32
C SER A 80 17.80 0.70 -13.91
N ILE A 81 16.96 1.12 -12.96
CA ILE A 81 17.33 1.32 -11.55
C ILE A 81 16.87 0.10 -10.75
N ASP A 82 17.82 -0.59 -10.10
CA ASP A 82 17.52 -1.66 -9.15
C ASP A 82 16.77 -1.11 -7.93
N HIS A 83 15.77 -1.85 -7.47
CA HIS A 83 14.89 -1.41 -6.40
C HIS A 83 14.25 -2.57 -5.66
N ASP A 84 13.95 -2.32 -4.38
CA ASP A 84 13.12 -3.15 -3.54
C ASP A 84 11.78 -2.46 -3.24
N ILE A 85 10.92 -3.16 -2.50
CA ILE A 85 9.60 -2.65 -2.13
C ILE A 85 9.67 -1.41 -1.23
N ASP A 86 10.70 -1.29 -0.40
CA ASP A 86 10.83 -0.20 0.56
C ASP A 86 11.38 1.07 -0.10
N THR A 87 12.25 0.93 -1.11
CA THR A 87 12.65 2.01 -2.01
C THR A 87 11.44 2.57 -2.76
N ILE A 88 10.59 1.72 -3.31
CA ILE A 88 9.35 2.14 -3.98
C ILE A 88 8.47 2.97 -3.02
N LYS A 89 8.22 2.45 -1.81
CA LYS A 89 7.42 3.17 -0.79
C LYS A 89 8.07 4.49 -0.40
N SER A 90 9.39 4.51 -0.24
CA SER A 90 10.16 5.72 0.10
C SER A 90 10.02 6.79 -0.97
N ILE A 91 10.10 6.42 -2.25
CA ILE A 91 9.86 7.33 -3.38
C ILE A 91 8.44 7.87 -3.35
N ALA A 92 7.43 7.02 -3.14
CA ALA A 92 6.04 7.46 -3.04
C ALA A 92 5.81 8.41 -1.84
N CYS A 93 6.45 8.15 -0.69
CA CYS A 93 6.46 9.03 0.47
C CYS A 93 7.10 10.39 0.15
N LYS A 94 8.29 10.40 -0.47
CA LYS A 94 8.98 11.62 -0.90
C LYS A 94 8.17 12.43 -1.91
N ALA A 95 7.53 11.76 -2.88
CA ALA A 95 6.69 12.40 -3.88
C ALA A 95 5.39 12.99 -3.30
N SER A 96 4.91 12.47 -2.17
CA SER A 96 3.65 12.89 -1.55
C SER A 96 3.81 13.82 -0.36
N GLY A 97 5.00 13.87 0.25
CA GLY A 97 5.29 14.61 1.47
C GLY A 97 4.88 13.90 2.77
N TYR A 98 4.48 12.62 2.70
CA TYR A 98 4.08 11.84 3.88
C TYR A 98 5.23 10.97 4.38
N SER A 99 5.38 10.84 5.70
CA SER A 99 6.41 10.02 6.33
C SER A 99 6.16 8.51 6.19
N ARG A 100 4.90 8.09 6.12
CA ARG A 100 4.52 6.67 6.00
C ARG A 100 3.61 6.44 4.80
N PHE A 101 3.91 5.41 4.01
CA PHE A 101 3.15 5.09 2.79
C PHE A 101 1.67 4.80 3.06
N ASN A 102 1.37 4.14 4.19
CA ASN A 102 0.00 3.81 4.55
C ASN A 102 -0.85 5.03 4.94
N GLN A 103 -0.22 6.16 5.28
CA GLN A 103 -0.91 7.42 5.63
C GLN A 103 -1.28 8.27 4.40
N ILE A 104 -0.76 7.93 3.21
CA ILE A 104 -1.07 8.69 2.00
C ILE A 104 -2.56 8.52 1.66
N PRO A 105 -3.33 9.61 1.55
CA PRO A 105 -4.75 9.53 1.21
C PRO A 105 -4.94 9.09 -0.24
N VAL A 106 -6.11 8.49 -0.54
CA VAL A 106 -6.43 7.95 -1.87
C VAL A 106 -6.28 9.00 -2.97
N SER A 107 -6.72 10.23 -2.72
CA SER A 107 -6.58 11.35 -3.67
C SER A 107 -5.11 11.58 -4.06
N ARG A 108 -4.20 11.57 -3.09
CA ARG A 108 -2.75 11.70 -3.35
C ARG A 108 -2.17 10.48 -4.02
N LEU A 109 -2.57 9.27 -3.62
CA LEU A 109 -2.15 8.03 -4.31
C LEU A 109 -2.51 8.07 -5.80
N ARG A 110 -3.70 8.57 -6.14
CA ARG A 110 -4.13 8.77 -7.54
C ARG A 110 -3.21 9.74 -8.28
N SER A 111 -2.91 10.89 -7.68
CA SER A 111 -1.98 11.86 -8.28
C SER A 111 -0.62 11.24 -8.56
N ILE A 112 -0.03 10.55 -7.58
CA ILE A 112 1.27 9.86 -7.74
C ILE A 112 1.19 8.84 -8.89
N TYR A 113 0.15 8.01 -8.90
CA TYR A 113 -0.03 7.00 -9.93
C TYR A 113 -0.03 7.61 -11.34
N TYR A 114 -0.81 8.66 -11.58
CA TYR A 114 -0.90 9.30 -12.89
C TYR A 114 0.39 10.01 -13.30
N GLU A 115 1.09 10.64 -12.35
CA GLU A 115 2.39 11.27 -12.59
C GLU A 115 3.43 10.24 -13.05
N PHE A 116 3.57 9.12 -12.34
CA PHE A 116 4.51 8.07 -12.71
C PHE A 116 4.11 7.34 -13.99
N LEU A 117 2.81 7.22 -14.27
CA LEU A 117 2.33 6.67 -15.54
C LEU A 117 2.67 7.60 -16.71
N ASN A 118 2.52 8.93 -16.53
CA ASN A 118 2.87 9.90 -17.55
C ASN A 118 4.39 9.88 -17.83
N LYS A 119 5.21 9.86 -16.77
CA LYS A 119 6.67 9.73 -16.90
C LYS A 119 7.08 8.51 -17.73
N GLN A 120 6.45 7.35 -17.50
CA GLN A 120 6.72 6.15 -18.29
C GLN A 120 6.42 6.36 -19.78
N LYS A 121 5.25 6.93 -20.10
CA LYS A 121 4.87 7.21 -21.51
C LYS A 121 5.85 8.16 -22.18
N THR A 122 6.23 9.23 -21.50
CA THR A 122 7.21 10.20 -22.01
C THR A 122 8.57 9.55 -22.27
N THR A 123 9.06 8.72 -21.33
CA THR A 123 10.34 8.01 -21.49
C THR A 123 10.32 7.06 -22.68
N THR A 124 9.27 6.25 -22.83
CA THR A 124 9.14 5.33 -23.96
C THR A 124 9.05 6.07 -25.29
N GLY A 125 8.27 7.15 -25.35
CA GLY A 125 8.19 8.00 -26.55
C GLY A 125 9.53 8.61 -26.94
N ALA A 126 10.29 9.12 -25.96
CA ALA A 126 11.62 9.67 -26.21
C ALA A 126 12.61 8.62 -26.72
N GLN A 127 12.54 7.39 -26.20
CA GLN A 127 13.38 6.28 -26.66
C GLN A 127 13.06 5.87 -28.11
N ALA A 128 11.77 5.83 -28.49
CA ALA A 128 11.36 5.54 -29.85
C ALA A 128 11.90 6.58 -30.84
N VAL A 129 11.72 7.87 -30.53
CA VAL A 129 12.24 8.97 -31.36
C VAL A 129 13.77 8.89 -31.49
N LYS A 130 14.49 8.58 -30.40
CA LYS A 130 15.94 8.39 -30.45
C LYS A 130 16.34 7.25 -31.39
N ALA A 131 15.62 6.12 -31.35
CA ALA A 131 15.89 4.98 -32.23
C ALA A 131 15.66 5.32 -33.71
N ASP A 132 14.56 6.03 -34.01
CA ASP A 132 14.25 6.48 -35.36
C ASP A 132 15.34 7.40 -35.90
N ILE A 133 15.71 8.45 -35.15
CA ILE A 133 16.78 9.39 -35.53
C ILE A 133 18.09 8.64 -35.78
N THR A 134 18.46 7.71 -34.90
CA THR A 134 19.69 6.94 -35.05
C THR A 134 19.69 6.14 -36.34
N LYS A 135 18.58 5.48 -36.68
CA LYS A 135 18.41 4.73 -37.93
C LYS A 135 18.60 5.63 -39.15
N TYR A 136 17.93 6.78 -39.20
CA TYR A 136 18.08 7.74 -40.30
C TYR A 136 19.54 8.16 -40.50
N LEU A 137 20.23 8.53 -39.41
CA LEU A 137 21.63 8.97 -39.49
C LEU A 137 22.59 7.86 -39.97
N THR A 138 22.33 6.59 -39.63
CA THR A 138 23.12 5.45 -40.11
C THR A 138 22.81 5.02 -41.54
N THR A 139 21.65 5.38 -42.10
CA THR A 139 21.25 4.99 -43.46
C THR A 139 21.61 6.06 -44.50
N CYS A 140 21.89 7.29 -44.03
CA CYS A 140 22.29 8.43 -44.85
C CYS A 140 23.81 8.67 -44.89
N ASN A 141 24.60 7.79 -44.28
CA ASN A 141 26.05 7.67 -44.47
C ASN A 141 26.34 6.38 -45.24
#